data_AF-A0A920V7P5-F1
#
_entry.id   AF-A0A920V7P5-F1
#
_cell.length_a   1.000
_cell.length_b   1.000
_cell.length_c   1.000
_cell.angle_alpha   90.00
_cell.angle_beta   90.00
_cell.angle_gamma   90.00
#
_symmetry.space_group_name_H-M   'P 1'
#
loop_
_entity.id
_entity.type
_entity.pdbx_description
1 polymer ?
#
loop_
_entity_poly.entity_id
_entity_poly.type
_entity_poly.pdbx_seq_one_letter_code
_entity_poly.pdbx_strand_id
1 'polypeptide(L)'
;MDDSGVLAHYIPQYYNPGWEEKERFTKKILGVEETSDDGHHDDIWVTAMMMVTDPEQVRYQQRVDVGLATINGVDISSIDETIELGNKMLEFRAEFTVDAIRKATQKLKALIQLLVLQI
;
A
#
# COMPACT_ATOMS: atom_id res chain seq x y z
N MET A 1 -40.53 -6.92 2.11
CA MET A 1 -39.23 -6.27 1.95
C MET A 1 -38.32 -6.90 2.97
N ASP A 2 -37.23 -7.47 2.49
CA ASP A 2 -36.11 -7.96 3.30
C ASP A 2 -35.53 -6.78 4.08
N ASP A 3 -35.54 -6.88 5.41
CA ASP A 3 -35.06 -5.88 6.37
C ASP A 3 -33.58 -6.10 6.73
N SER A 4 -32.79 -6.68 5.82
CA SER A 4 -31.33 -6.71 5.95
C SER A 4 -30.80 -5.27 5.86
N GLY A 5 -30.84 -4.55 6.98
CA GLY A 5 -30.43 -3.15 7.06
C GLY A 5 -29.03 -2.93 6.48
N VAL A 6 -28.84 -1.80 5.80
CA VAL A 6 -27.53 -1.37 5.31
C VAL A 6 -26.75 -0.72 6.45
N LEU A 7 -25.53 -1.19 6.69
CA LEU A 7 -24.60 -0.62 7.68
C LEU A 7 -23.41 0.04 6.99
N ALA A 8 -23.14 1.30 7.32
CA ALA A 8 -21.94 2.01 6.90
C ALA A 8 -20.89 1.97 8.03
N HIS A 9 -19.66 1.59 7.71
CA HIS A 9 -18.56 1.51 8.67
C HIS A 9 -17.52 2.60 8.41
N TYR A 10 -17.24 3.40 9.43
CA TYR A 10 -16.03 4.24 9.43
C TYR A 10 -14.83 3.41 9.89
N ILE A 11 -13.82 3.31 9.02
CA ILE A 11 -12.60 2.53 9.26
C ILE A 11 -11.42 3.52 9.20
N PRO A 12 -11.00 4.11 10.33
CA PRO A 12 -9.97 5.15 10.32
C PRO A 12 -8.63 4.65 9.76
N GLN A 13 -8.33 3.36 9.94
CA GLN A 13 -7.13 2.73 9.40
C GLN A 13 -7.11 2.68 7.86
N TYR A 14 -8.25 2.78 7.20
CA TYR A 14 -8.30 2.89 5.74
C TYR A 14 -7.79 4.27 5.26
N TYR A 15 -8.06 5.32 6.03
CA TYR A 15 -7.62 6.69 5.73
C TYR A 15 -6.21 6.98 6.24
N ASN A 16 -5.65 6.10 7.08
CA ASN A 16 -4.24 6.11 7.39
C ASN A 16 -3.51 5.19 6.39
N PRO A 17 -2.72 5.74 5.46
CA PRO A 17 -2.09 4.96 4.40
C PRO A 17 -1.03 3.95 4.90
N GLY A 18 -0.71 3.91 6.20
CA GLY A 18 0.21 2.92 6.79
C GLY A 18 1.66 3.13 6.37
N TRP A 19 2.14 4.38 6.40
CA TRP A 19 3.48 4.73 5.94
C TRP A 19 4.57 3.98 6.69
N GLU A 20 4.49 3.93 8.02
CA GLU A 20 5.46 3.22 8.86
C GLU A 20 5.47 1.71 8.57
N GLU A 21 4.30 1.12 8.29
CA GLU A 21 4.19 -0.30 7.97
C GLU A 21 4.75 -0.61 6.58
N LYS A 22 4.53 0.27 5.60
CA LYS A 22 5.13 0.16 4.26
C LYS A 22 6.65 0.27 4.32
N GLU A 23 7.18 1.29 4.98
CA GLU A 23 8.62 1.49 5.13
C GLU A 23 9.27 0.30 5.85
N ARG A 24 8.61 -0.22 6.89
CA ARG A 24 9.07 -1.44 7.58
C ARG A 24 9.06 -2.64 6.64
N PHE A 25 8.01 -2.82 5.84
CA PHE A 25 7.89 -3.94 4.91
C PHE A 25 8.97 -3.88 3.82
N THR A 26 9.14 -2.73 3.16
CA THR A 26 10.17 -2.54 2.13
C THR A 26 11.56 -2.80 2.71
N LYS A 27 11.90 -2.18 3.85
CA LYS A 27 13.22 -2.29 4.45
C LYS A 27 13.52 -3.66 5.06
N LYS A 28 12.59 -4.21 5.84
CA LYS A 28 12.84 -5.42 6.65
C LYS A 28 12.50 -6.72 5.94
N ILE A 29 11.56 -6.69 5.01
CA ILE A 29 11.09 -7.90 4.32
C ILE A 29 11.61 -7.94 2.89
N LEU A 30 11.54 -6.82 2.17
CA LEU A 30 11.99 -6.76 0.77
C LEU A 30 13.48 -6.39 0.63
N GLY A 31 14.11 -5.87 1.69
CA GLY A 31 15.51 -5.44 1.67
C GLY A 31 15.74 -4.17 0.86
N VAL A 32 14.69 -3.40 0.58
CA VAL A 32 14.75 -2.14 -0.17
C VAL A 32 14.61 -0.98 0.80
N GLU A 33 15.64 -0.16 0.89
CA GLU A 33 15.70 1.01 1.76
C GLU A 33 16.11 2.24 0.95
N GLU A 34 15.36 3.32 1.09
CA GLU A 34 15.75 4.62 0.54
C GLU A 34 16.93 5.18 1.35
N THR A 35 18.00 5.55 0.64
CA THR A 35 19.27 5.99 1.25
C THR A 35 19.54 7.48 1.08
N SER A 36 18.73 8.16 0.27
CA SER A 36 18.80 9.61 0.05
C SER A 36 17.40 10.21 -0.04
N ASP A 37 17.33 11.54 -0.12
CA ASP A 37 16.11 12.28 -0.44
C ASP A 37 16.43 13.08 -1.71
N ASP A 38 15.73 12.77 -2.80
CA ASP A 38 15.92 13.44 -4.09
C ASP A 38 15.25 14.83 -4.12
N GLY A 39 14.58 15.25 -3.04
CA GLY A 39 13.88 16.52 -2.91
C GLY A 39 12.51 16.54 -3.60
N HIS A 40 11.95 15.36 -3.85
CA HIS A 40 10.69 15.16 -4.56
C HIS A 40 9.68 14.44 -3.66
N HIS A 41 8.39 14.71 -3.88
CA HIS A 41 7.33 13.98 -3.19
C HIS A 41 7.03 12.66 -3.93
N ASP A 42 8.06 11.83 -4.07
CA ASP A 42 8.00 10.46 -4.53
C ASP A 42 8.70 9.54 -3.53
N ASP A 43 8.32 8.28 -3.59
CA ASP A 43 8.92 7.23 -2.78
C ASP A 43 8.98 5.96 -3.63
N ILE A 44 9.91 5.07 -3.28
CA ILE A 44 10.16 3.86 -4.07
C ILE A 44 8.94 2.95 -4.11
N TRP A 45 8.15 2.87 -3.03
CA TRP A 45 7.01 1.97 -2.99
C TRP A 45 5.84 2.45 -3.85
N VAL A 46 5.53 3.75 -3.88
CA VAL A 46 4.52 4.34 -4.78
C VAL A 46 5.00 4.25 -6.22
N THR A 47 6.25 4.62 -6.50
CA THR A 47 6.83 4.54 -7.84
C THR A 47 6.74 3.12 -8.40
N ALA A 48 7.19 2.13 -7.63
CA ALA A 48 7.12 0.73 -8.02
C ALA A 48 5.67 0.26 -8.27
N MET A 49 4.72 0.63 -7.40
CA MET A 49 3.30 0.31 -7.61
C MET A 49 2.72 0.96 -8.88
N MET A 50 3.12 2.18 -9.21
CA MET A 50 2.70 2.86 -10.44
C MET A 50 3.25 2.15 -11.69
N MET A 51 4.51 1.72 -11.63
CA MET A 51 5.17 0.99 -12.73
C MET A 51 4.53 -0.36 -13.06
N VAL A 52 3.82 -0.99 -12.11
CA VAL A 52 3.04 -2.22 -12.39
C VAL A 52 1.95 -1.97 -13.43
N THR A 53 1.33 -0.79 -13.41
CA THR A 53 0.26 -0.44 -14.36
C THR A 53 0.82 0.17 -15.63
N ASP A 54 1.70 1.17 -15.48
CA ASP A 54 2.27 1.92 -16.60
C ASP A 54 3.58 2.62 -16.18
N PRO A 55 4.75 2.11 -16.59
CA PRO A 55 6.05 2.74 -16.34
C PRO A 55 6.21 4.16 -16.91
N GLU A 56 5.42 4.54 -17.92
CA GLU A 56 5.47 5.90 -18.48
C GLU A 56 4.94 6.95 -17.51
N GLN A 57 4.10 6.57 -16.53
CA GLN A 57 3.63 7.50 -15.49
C GLN A 57 4.76 8.03 -14.60
N VAL A 58 5.87 7.30 -14.51
CA VAL A 58 7.06 7.71 -13.77
C VAL A 58 8.19 8.17 -14.69
N ARG A 59 7.91 8.32 -16.00
CA ARG A 59 8.87 8.70 -17.03
C ARG A 59 10.08 7.76 -17.07
N TYR A 60 9.83 6.46 -16.91
CA TYR A 60 10.89 5.46 -16.74
C TYR A 60 11.96 5.53 -17.84
N GLN A 61 11.56 5.47 -19.11
CA GLN A 61 12.54 5.49 -20.21
C GLN A 61 13.35 6.79 -20.24
N GLN A 62 12.71 7.93 -19.98
CA GLN A 62 13.40 9.23 -19.94
C GLN A 62 14.43 9.28 -18.82
N ARG A 63 14.13 8.68 -17.65
CA ARG A 63 15.08 8.58 -16.53
C ARG A 63 16.26 7.70 -16.88
N VAL A 64 16.03 6.56 -17.52
CA VAL A 64 17.12 5.67 -18.00
C VAL A 64 18.01 6.41 -19.01
N ASP A 65 17.42 7.09 -19.98
CA ASP A 65 18.14 7.76 -21.08
C ASP A 65 19.11 8.84 -20.57
N VAL A 66 18.81 9.48 -19.44
CA VAL A 66 19.64 10.54 -18.84
C VAL A 66 20.45 10.07 -17.63
N GLY A 67 20.42 8.77 -17.30
CA GLY A 67 21.13 8.22 -16.15
C GLY A 67 20.58 8.63 -14.78
N LEU A 68 19.27 8.91 -14.70
CA LEU A 68 18.54 9.30 -13.49
C LEU A 68 17.43 8.28 -13.13
N ALA A 69 17.64 7.01 -13.47
CA ALA A 69 16.77 5.89 -13.10
C ALA A 69 16.95 5.49 -11.63
N THR A 70 16.73 6.45 -10.74
CA THR A 70 16.77 6.25 -9.29
C THR A 70 15.57 6.93 -8.62
N ILE A 71 15.19 6.44 -7.44
CA ILE A 71 14.23 7.07 -6.53
C ILE A 71 14.82 7.02 -5.12
N ASN A 72 15.15 8.18 -4.55
CA ASN A 72 15.65 8.31 -3.18
C ASN A 72 16.84 7.37 -2.88
N GLY A 73 17.72 7.25 -3.88
CA GLY A 73 18.91 6.40 -3.82
C GLY A 73 18.68 4.92 -4.15
N VAL A 74 17.45 4.50 -4.43
CA VAL A 74 17.14 3.16 -4.93
C VAL A 74 17.26 3.16 -6.46
N ASP A 75 18.05 2.23 -7.00
CA ASP A 75 18.15 2.00 -8.44
C ASP A 75 16.87 1.34 -8.98
N ILE A 76 16.29 1.92 -10.03
CA ILE A 76 15.13 1.38 -10.73
C ILE A 76 15.45 0.99 -12.18
N SER A 77 16.73 1.01 -12.59
CA SER A 77 17.16 0.73 -13.97
C SER A 77 16.81 -0.68 -14.47
N SER A 78 16.50 -1.60 -13.56
CA SER A 78 15.87 -2.88 -13.87
C SER A 78 14.35 -2.75 -13.78
N ILE A 79 13.70 -2.59 -14.94
CA ILE A 79 12.24 -2.45 -15.02
C ILE A 79 11.51 -3.66 -14.42
N ASP A 80 12.00 -4.88 -14.69
CA ASP A 80 11.36 -6.11 -14.23
C ASP A 80 11.44 -6.25 -12.70
N GLU A 81 12.60 -5.93 -12.11
CA GLU A 81 12.77 -5.95 -10.65
C GLU A 81 11.91 -4.88 -9.97
N THR A 82 11.79 -3.71 -10.58
CA THR A 82 10.97 -2.61 -10.04
C THR A 82 9.47 -2.95 -10.13
N ILE A 83 9.03 -3.59 -11.21
CA ILE A 83 7.65 -4.09 -11.34
C ILE A 83 7.38 -5.22 -10.33
N GLU A 84 8.33 -6.12 -10.11
CA GLU A 84 8.17 -7.17 -9.10
C GLU A 84 8.06 -6.58 -7.67
N LEU A 85 8.90 -5.59 -7.35
CA LEU A 85 8.77 -4.81 -6.12
C LEU A 85 7.37 -4.19 -5.99
N GLY A 86 6.87 -3.59 -7.07
CA GLY A 86 5.54 -2.99 -7.13
C GLY A 86 4.42 -4.00 -6.85
N ASN A 87 4.50 -5.20 -7.42
CA ASN A 87 3.53 -6.27 -7.18
C ASN A 87 3.51 -6.70 -5.71
N LYS A 88 4.68 -6.88 -5.09
CA LYS A 88 4.80 -7.22 -3.65
C LYS A 88 4.21 -6.12 -2.78
N MET A 89 4.40 -4.85 -3.14
CA MET A 89 3.80 -3.71 -2.44
C MET A 89 2.27 -3.64 -2.60
N LEU A 90 1.75 -3.95 -3.79
CA LEU A 90 0.31 -4.01 -4.02
C LEU A 90 -0.35 -5.12 -3.19
N GLU A 91 0.26 -6.30 -3.15
CA GLU A 91 -0.21 -7.43 -2.33
C GLU A 91 -0.24 -7.05 -0.85
N PHE A 92 0.89 -6.57 -0.31
CA PHE A 92 0.98 -6.11 1.07
C PHE A 92 -0.09 -5.05 1.41
N ARG A 93 -0.26 -4.04 0.56
CA ARG A 93 -1.21 -2.95 0.80
C ARG A 93 -2.66 -3.42 0.74
N ALA A 94 -2.96 -4.36 -0.16
CA ALA A 94 -4.29 -4.97 -0.26
C ALA A 94 -4.60 -5.77 1.01
N GLU A 95 -3.67 -6.63 1.46
CA GLU A 95 -3.84 -7.44 2.66
C GLU A 95 -3.97 -6.59 3.92
N PHE A 96 -3.10 -5.59 4.09
CA PHE A 96 -3.14 -4.66 5.21
C PHE A 96 -4.51 -3.96 5.33
N THR A 97 -5.06 -3.55 4.18
CA THR A 97 -6.38 -2.90 4.10
C THR A 97 -7.50 -3.88 4.41
N VAL A 98 -7.48 -5.08 3.83
CA VAL A 98 -8.48 -6.13 4.05
C VAL A 98 -8.53 -6.52 5.53
N ASP A 99 -7.37 -6.61 6.19
CA ASP A 99 -7.29 -6.93 7.61
C ASP A 99 -7.90 -5.85 8.50
N ALA A 100 -7.68 -4.58 8.18
CA ALA A 100 -8.35 -3.47 8.87
C ALA A 100 -9.89 -3.58 8.75
N ILE A 101 -10.38 -3.88 7.54
CA ILE A 101 -11.81 -4.05 7.26
C ILE A 101 -12.39 -5.24 8.02
N ARG A 102 -11.71 -6.39 8.00
CA ARG A 102 -12.12 -7.60 8.74
C ARG A 102 -12.20 -7.33 10.24
N LYS A 103 -11.19 -6.67 10.82
CA LYS A 103 -11.20 -6.32 12.25
C LYS A 103 -12.37 -5.41 12.61
N ALA A 104 -12.64 -4.39 11.80
CA ALA A 104 -13.74 -3.45 12.04
C ALA A 104 -15.12 -4.15 11.96
N THR A 105 -15.32 -5.01 10.97
CA THR A 105 -16.60 -5.72 10.76
C THR A 105 -16.84 -6.83 11.77
N GLN A 106 -15.81 -7.58 12.17
CA GLN A 106 -15.92 -8.63 13.20
C GLN A 106 -16.20 -8.04 14.59
N LYS A 107 -15.52 -6.94 14.96
CA LYS A 107 -15.77 -6.24 16.24
C LYS A 107 -17.24 -5.82 16.37
N LEU A 108 -17.85 -5.34 15.29
CA LEU A 108 -19.27 -4.98 15.30
C LEU A 108 -20.16 -6.21 15.52
N LYS A 109 -19.93 -7.32 14.80
CA LYS A 109 -20.72 -8.55 14.98
C LYS A 109 -20.73 -9.01 16.44
N ALA A 110 -19.56 -8.99 17.09
CA ALA A 110 -19.44 -9.34 18.50
C ALA A 110 -20.23 -8.38 19.42
N LEU A 111 -20.17 -7.07 19.16
CA LEU A 111 -20.93 -6.06 19.91
C LEU A 111 -22.45 -6.23 19.77
N ILE A 112 -22.94 -6.48 18.56
CA ILE A 112 -24.36 -6.73 18.31
C ILE A 112 -24.81 -8.00 19.03
N GLN A 113 -24.03 -9.08 18.94
CA GLN A 113 -24.35 -10.34 19.63
C GLN A 113 -24.45 -10.14 21.15
N LEU A 114 -23.57 -9.32 21.73
CA LEU A 114 -23.60 -9.01 23.16
C LEU A 114 -24.84 -8.21 23.57
N LEU A 115 -25.25 -7.23 22.74
CA LEU A 115 -26.43 -6.40 22.99
C LEU A 115 -27.73 -7.19 22.87
N VAL A 116 -27.81 -8.16 21.95
CA VAL A 116 -28.99 -9.02 21.76
C VAL A 116 -29.14 -10.06 22.89
N LEU A 117 -28.05 -10.45 23.56
CA LEU A 117 -28.06 -11.40 24.69
C LEU A 117 -28.35 -10.76 26.07
N GLN A 118 -28.48 -9.43 26.14
CA GLN A 118 -28.79 -8.69 27.37
C GLN A 118 -30.26 -8.26 27.48
N ILE A 119 -31.13 -8.79 26.62
CA ILE A 119 -32.59 -8.56 26.61
C ILE A 119 -33.28 -9.91 26.75
#